data_AF-A0A4R2YZA4-F1
#
_entry.id   AF-A0A4R2YZA4-F1
#
_cell.length_a   1.000
_cell.length_b   1.000
_cell.length_c   1.000
_cell.angle_alpha   90.00
_cell.angle_beta   90.00
_cell.angle_gamma   90.00
#
_symmetry.space_group_name_H-M   'P 1'
#
loop_
_entity.id
_entity.type
_entity.pdbx_description
1 polymer ?
#
loop_
_entity_poly.entity_id
_entity_poly.type
_entity_poly.pdbx_seq_one_letter_code
_entity_poly.pdbx_strand_id
1 'polypeptide(L)'
;MSKKKEAFISTFVQATKAAAKNPAGTARLVAGTTVLLRAKDQGLTFDQMRGVFDDLTDYGDSELTGFLNISQGLISGDIELPGSIK
;
A
#
# COMPACT_ATOMS: atom_id res chain seq x y z
N MET A 1 10.26 15.72 19.57
CA MET A 1 9.61 14.67 18.75
C MET A 1 10.36 14.61 17.41
N SER A 2 10.66 13.41 16.87
CA SER A 2 11.46 13.30 15.63
C SER A 2 10.61 13.65 14.40
N LYS A 3 11.16 14.40 13.44
CA LYS A 3 10.51 14.76 12.16
C LYS A 3 9.93 13.56 11.40
N LYS A 4 10.55 12.38 11.55
CA LYS A 4 10.05 11.12 10.97
C LYS A 4 8.72 10.67 11.60
N LYS A 5 8.54 10.87 12.91
CA LYS A 5 7.30 10.52 13.62
C LYS A 5 6.18 11.44 13.11
N GLU A 6 6.38 12.75 13.05
CA GLU A 6 5.34 13.69 12.55
C GLU A 6 4.93 13.47 11.09
N ALA A 7 5.88 13.18 10.20
CA ALA A 7 5.59 12.85 8.81
C ALA A 7 4.72 11.58 8.70
N PHE A 8 5.07 10.54 9.45
CA PHE A 8 4.34 9.29 9.48
C PHE A 8 2.90 9.46 10.02
N ILE A 9 2.73 10.24 11.09
CA ILE A 9 1.41 10.55 11.68
C ILE A 9 0.53 11.28 10.67
N SER A 10 1.10 12.28 9.98
CA SER A 10 0.38 13.06 8.97
C SER A 10 -0.11 12.17 7.82
N THR A 11 0.74 11.28 7.31
CA THR A 11 0.38 10.32 6.25
C THR A 11 -0.79 9.43 6.66
N PHE A 12 -0.80 8.92 7.89
CA PHE A 12 -1.88 8.07 8.37
C PHE A 12 -3.20 8.81 8.57
N VAL A 13 -3.17 10.01 9.15
CA VAL A 13 -4.38 10.84 9.31
C VAL A 13 -4.97 11.24 7.95
N GLN A 14 -4.10 11.53 6.97
CA GLN A 14 -4.50 11.78 5.58
C GLN A 14 -5.12 10.54 4.94
N ALA A 15 -4.52 9.36 5.12
CA ALA A 15 -5.03 8.10 4.58
C ALA A 15 -6.41 7.73 5.15
N THR A 16 -6.62 7.87 6.46
CA THR A 16 -7.93 7.60 7.08
C THR A 16 -9.00 8.59 6.62
N LYS A 17 -8.66 9.89 6.51
CA LYS A 17 -9.57 10.90 5.94
C LYS A 17 -9.87 10.64 4.47
N ALA A 18 -8.89 10.18 3.70
CA ALA A 18 -9.07 9.82 2.30
C ALA A 18 -9.97 8.59 2.14
N ALA A 19 -9.78 7.56 2.95
CA ALA A 19 -10.62 6.35 2.92
C ALA A 19 -12.09 6.65 3.24
N ALA A 20 -12.36 7.46 4.27
CA ALA A 20 -13.74 7.84 4.63
C ALA A 20 -14.41 8.76 3.59
N LYS A 21 -13.63 9.59 2.89
CA LYS A 21 -14.14 10.54 1.88
C LYS A 21 -14.14 9.99 0.46
N ASN A 22 -13.41 8.91 0.20
CA ASN A 22 -13.22 8.35 -1.13
C ASN A 22 -13.30 6.82 -1.09
N PRO A 23 -14.51 6.24 -0.99
CA PRO A 23 -14.72 4.79 -1.06
C PRO A 23 -14.13 4.16 -2.33
N ALA A 24 -14.14 4.90 -3.45
CA ALA A 24 -13.51 4.48 -4.69
C ALA A 24 -11.97 4.40 -4.57
N GLY A 25 -11.35 5.24 -3.75
CA GLY A 25 -9.92 5.17 -3.42
C GLY A 25 -9.56 3.89 -2.66
N THR A 26 -10.36 3.52 -1.66
CA THR A 26 -10.20 2.23 -0.95
C THR A 26 -10.40 1.05 -1.90
N ALA A 27 -11.41 1.11 -2.78
CA ALA A 27 -11.62 0.07 -3.79
C ALA A 27 -10.42 -0.06 -4.75
N ARG A 28 -9.83 1.07 -5.19
CA ARG A 28 -8.63 1.08 -6.03
C ARG A 28 -7.41 0.50 -5.30
N LEU A 29 -7.25 0.79 -4.00
CA LEU A 29 -6.18 0.20 -3.18
C LEU A 29 -6.30 -1.33 -3.15
N VAL A 30 -7.49 -1.86 -2.84
CA VAL A 30 -7.74 -3.31 -2.78
C VAL A 30 -7.57 -3.95 -4.16
N ALA A 31 -8.11 -3.33 -5.21
CA ALA A 31 -7.98 -3.81 -6.58
C ALA A 31 -6.51 -3.85 -7.03
N GLY A 32 -5.77 -2.75 -6.84
CA GLY A 32 -4.35 -2.67 -7.16
C GLY A 32 -3.52 -3.72 -6.40
N THR A 33 -3.76 -3.86 -5.10
CA THR A 33 -3.12 -4.91 -4.27
C THR A 33 -3.39 -6.31 -4.84
N THR A 34 -4.65 -6.60 -5.16
CA THR A 34 -5.05 -7.91 -5.69
C THR A 34 -4.39 -8.21 -7.04
N VAL A 35 -4.30 -7.21 -7.93
CA VAL A 35 -3.64 -7.36 -9.24
C VAL A 35 -2.16 -7.67 -9.08
N LEU A 36 -1.46 -6.92 -8.21
CA LEU A 36 -0.03 -7.13 -7.98
C LEU A 36 0.28 -8.47 -7.29
N LEU A 37 -0.57 -8.89 -6.34
CA LEU A 37 -0.45 -10.22 -5.73
C LEU A 37 -0.62 -11.33 -6.76
N ARG A 38 -1.63 -11.24 -7.62
CA ARG A 38 -1.83 -12.23 -8.71
C ARG A 38 -0.65 -12.27 -9.68
N ALA A 39 -0.09 -11.11 -10.03
CA ALA A 39 1.10 -11.05 -10.88
C ALA A 39 2.29 -11.76 -10.20
N LYS A 40 2.48 -11.55 -8.88
CA LYS A 40 3.51 -12.23 -8.10
C LYS A 40 3.27 -13.74 -8.01
N ASP A 41 2.03 -14.18 -7.80
CA ASP A 41 1.64 -15.60 -7.76
C ASP A 41 1.87 -16.30 -9.11
N GLN A 42 1.78 -15.55 -10.22
CA GLN A 42 2.16 -16.01 -11.56
C GLN A 42 3.67 -15.99 -11.82
N GLY A 43 4.47 -15.60 -10.84
CA GLY A 43 5.94 -15.59 -10.92
C GLY A 43 6.52 -14.36 -11.62
N LEU A 44 5.74 -13.29 -11.83
CA LEU A 44 6.28 -12.06 -12.41
C LEU A 44 7.23 -11.38 -11.42
N THR A 45 8.34 -10.86 -11.93
CA THR A 45 9.25 -9.99 -11.18
C THR A 45 8.73 -8.55 -11.13
N PHE A 46 9.21 -7.75 -10.19
CA PHE A 46 8.82 -6.33 -10.14
C PHE A 46 9.26 -5.56 -11.39
N ASP A 47 10.41 -5.89 -11.99
CA ASP A 47 10.83 -5.30 -13.27
C ASP A 47 9.83 -5.60 -14.40
N GLN A 48 9.32 -6.84 -14.47
CA GLN A 48 8.29 -7.19 -15.44
C GLN A 48 6.99 -6.46 -15.17
N MET A 49 6.60 -6.30 -13.89
CA MET A 49 5.41 -5.53 -13.51
C MET A 49 5.55 -4.06 -13.92
N ARG A 50 6.71 -3.43 -13.73
CA ARG A 50 6.98 -2.05 -14.21
C ARG A 50 6.89 -1.91 -15.72
N GLY A 51 7.23 -2.96 -16.47
CA GLY A 51 7.08 -2.98 -17.92
C GLY A 51 5.62 -3.07 -18.40
N VAL A 52 4.68 -3.42 -17.52
CA VAL A 52 3.24 -3.56 -17.82
C VAL A 52 2.43 -2.42 -17.19
N PHE A 53 2.84 -1.96 -16.01
CA PHE A 53 2.15 -0.95 -15.23
C PHE A 53 3.05 0.28 -15.09
N ASP A 54 2.82 1.28 -15.94
CA ASP A 54 3.60 2.52 -15.98
C ASP A 54 3.62 3.23 -14.62
N ASP A 55 2.52 3.15 -13.87
CA ASP A 55 2.41 3.72 -12.52
C ASP A 55 3.38 3.11 -11.50
N LEU A 56 4.02 1.97 -11.80
CA LEU A 56 5.00 1.33 -10.91
C LEU A 56 6.45 1.76 -11.18
N THR A 57 6.70 2.47 -12.28
CA THR A 57 8.05 2.76 -12.78
C THR A 57 8.89 3.57 -11.79
N ASP A 58 8.28 4.45 -11.02
CA ASP A 58 8.94 5.30 -10.02
C ASP A 58 9.20 4.59 -8.68
N TYR A 59 8.71 3.36 -8.48
CA TYR A 59 8.79 2.65 -7.21
C TYR A 59 9.81 1.51 -7.25
N GLY A 60 10.70 1.47 -6.28
CA GLY A 60 11.70 0.41 -6.10
C GLY A 60 11.13 -0.89 -5.56
N ASP A 61 11.87 -1.98 -5.70
CA ASP A 61 11.44 -3.33 -5.29
C ASP A 61 11.06 -3.41 -3.81
N SER A 62 11.83 -2.71 -2.95
CA SER A 62 11.56 -2.65 -1.52
C SER A 62 10.26 -1.92 -1.20
N GLU A 63 9.91 -0.90 -1.99
CA GLU A 63 8.68 -0.12 -1.79
C GLU A 63 7.46 -0.93 -2.23
N LEU A 64 7.54 -1.59 -3.39
CA LEU A 64 6.50 -2.50 -3.87
C LEU A 64 6.30 -3.69 -2.93
N THR A 65 7.38 -4.26 -2.41
CA THR A 65 7.33 -5.32 -1.40
C THR A 65 6.68 -4.83 -0.12
N GLY A 66 7.07 -3.66 0.39
CA GLY A 66 6.49 -3.07 1.58
C GLY A 66 5.00 -2.80 1.43
N PHE A 67 4.59 -2.25 0.28
CA PHE A 67 3.18 -2.02 -0.05
C PHE A 67 2.39 -3.32 -0.04
N LEU A 68 2.85 -4.36 -0.74
CA LEU A 68 2.18 -5.66 -0.81
C LEU A 68 2.06 -6.32 0.57
N ASN A 69 3.14 -6.34 1.36
CA ASN A 69 3.12 -6.96 2.67
C ASN A 69 2.14 -6.27 3.64
N ILE A 70 2.17 -4.93 3.68
CA ILE A 70 1.29 -4.15 4.55
C ILE A 70 -0.16 -4.28 4.09
N SER A 71 -0.43 -4.11 2.80
CA SER A 71 -1.79 -4.20 2.26
C SER A 71 -2.39 -5.59 2.42
N GLN A 72 -1.62 -6.65 2.18
CA GLN A 72 -2.06 -8.03 2.41
C GLN A 72 -2.38 -8.28 3.89
N GLY A 73 -1.50 -7.87 4.81
CA GLY A 73 -1.74 -8.01 6.25
C GLY A 73 -2.95 -7.22 6.74
N LEU A 74 -3.22 -6.04 6.16
CA LEU A 74 -4.43 -5.26 6.46
C LEU A 74 -5.70 -5.94 5.92
N ILE A 75 -5.64 -6.55 4.73
CA ILE A 75 -6.77 -7.25 4.10
C ILE A 75 -7.10 -8.56 4.82
N SER A 76 -6.07 -9.33 5.24
CA SER A 76 -6.25 -10.58 5.97
C SER A 76 -6.65 -10.36 7.43
N GLY A 77 -6.38 -9.18 7.98
CA GLY A 77 -6.58 -8.86 9.40
C GLY A 77 -5.37 -9.22 10.28
N ASP A 78 -4.25 -9.65 9.70
CA ASP A 78 -3.01 -9.94 10.44
C ASP A 78 -2.32 -8.68 10.96
N ILE A 79 -2.53 -7.56 10.27
CA ILE A 79 -2.06 -6.23 10.68
C ILE A 79 -3.28 -5.41 11.10
N GLU A 80 -3.31 -5.02 12.36
CA GLU A 80 -4.25 -4.04 12.88
C GLU A 80 -3.49 -2.78 13.28
N LEU A 81 -3.82 -1.66 12.63
CA LEU A 81 -3.24 -0.36 12.96
C LEU A 81 -4.23 0.41 13.82
N PRO A 82 -4.02 0.51 15.15
CA PRO A 82 -4.93 1.22 16.02
C PRO A 82 -4.99 2.70 15.60
N GLY A 83 -6.18 3.29 15.63
CA GLY A 83 -6.40 4.69 15.24
C GLY A 83 -5.71 5.74 16.13
N SER A 84 -4.90 5.31 17.09
CA SER A 84 -4.11 6.16 17.98
C SER A 84 -2.69 5.62 18.11
N ILE A 85 -1.75 6.53 18.33
CA ILE A 85 -0.31 6.24 18.30
C ILE A 85 0.20 6.25 19.74
N LYS A 86 0.99 5.24 20.10
CA LYS A 86 1.67 5.17 21.39
C LYS A 86 2.89 6.11 21.47
#